data_AF-A0AB40D447-F1
#
_entry.id   AF-A0AB40D447-F1
#
_cell.length_a   1.000
_cell.length_b   1.000
_cell.length_c   1.000
_cell.angle_alpha   90.00
_cell.angle_beta   90.00
_cell.angle_gamma   90.00
#
_symmetry.space_group_name_H-M   'P 1'
#
loop_
_entity.id
_entity.type
_entity.pdbx_description
1 polymer ?
#
loop_
_entity_poly.entity_id
_entity_poly.type
_entity_poly.pdbx_seq_one_letter_code
_entity_poly.pdbx_strand_id
1 'polypeptide(L)'
;MMILCGIQQMEMRGKHLIMRMNGFANDPRNIRLGLAADGKPKDTITARLDLEDLNIKKELHLKRLPDGSYLMPQACYTLSKDERMEFCDFLKAVKFPDGFASNISRCVNSNDSQISGLKSHDCHIILQRLLPVVIRKFVPKDIFQALDELANFFKRLCCKTLKKEAVKGLQDDIVIILCKLEKIFPPAFFDVMVHLAIHLPREAMLGGPVHYRWMYPIERFLAKLKAYVRNKARPEGCIAETYISNECLMFYSMYLLWD
;
A
#
# COMPACT_ATOMS: atom_id res chain seq x y z
N MET A 1 12.91 10.73 5.76
CA MET A 1 12.09 11.42 4.72
C MET A 1 11.83 10.54 3.48
N MET A 2 12.58 9.44 3.27
CA MET A 2 12.47 8.61 2.06
C MET A 2 11.60 7.34 2.19
N ILE A 3 11.23 6.84 3.37
CA ILE A 3 10.72 5.45 3.45
C ILE A 3 9.18 5.33 3.32
N LEU A 4 8.42 6.43 3.45
CA LEU A 4 7.02 6.44 2.98
C LEU A 4 6.84 7.04 1.59
N CYS A 5 7.89 7.68 1.06
CA CYS A 5 7.94 8.17 -0.33
C CYS A 5 8.57 7.16 -1.28
N GLY A 6 9.35 6.17 -0.82
CA GLY A 6 9.98 5.17 -1.68
C GLY A 6 8.98 4.21 -2.35
N ILE A 7 7.78 4.06 -1.78
CA ILE A 7 6.64 3.34 -2.42
C ILE A 7 6.01 4.23 -3.54
N GLN A 8 6.52 5.45 -3.74
CA GLN A 8 6.10 6.40 -4.77
C GLN A 8 7.34 6.89 -5.54
N GLN A 9 7.84 6.11 -6.50
CA GLN A 9 8.73 6.69 -7.51
C GLN A 9 7.95 7.76 -8.31
N MET A 10 8.36 9.01 -8.19
CA MET A 10 7.94 10.09 -9.09
C MET A 10 8.70 9.92 -10.41
N GLU A 11 8.01 9.55 -11.50
CA GLU A 11 8.55 9.67 -12.86
C GLU A 11 7.84 10.83 -13.58
N MET A 12 8.63 11.79 -14.07
CA MET A 12 8.15 12.88 -14.92
C MET A 12 8.02 12.37 -16.37
N ARG A 13 6.79 12.22 -16.87
CA ARG A 13 6.50 12.15 -18.32
C ARG A 13 5.51 13.24 -18.70
N GLY A 14 6.04 14.39 -19.15
CA GLY A 14 5.25 15.53 -19.64
C GLY A 14 4.63 16.42 -18.55
N LYS A 15 3.67 17.28 -18.94
CA LYS A 15 3.08 18.37 -18.12
C LYS A 15 2.00 17.92 -17.12
N HIS A 16 1.91 16.63 -16.78
CA HIS A 16 0.92 16.10 -15.85
C HIS A 16 1.56 15.29 -14.73
N LEU A 17 1.39 15.78 -13.49
CA LEU A 17 1.73 15.07 -12.26
C LEU A 17 0.74 13.90 -12.08
N ILE A 18 1.20 12.67 -12.31
CA ILE A 18 0.41 11.45 -12.16
C ILE A 18 1.02 10.62 -11.02
N MET A 19 0.34 10.55 -9.87
CA MET A 19 0.65 9.58 -8.82
C MET A 19 0.13 8.21 -9.23
N ARG A 20 1.04 7.25 -9.48
CA ARG A 20 0.68 5.85 -9.70
C ARG A 20 1.19 5.01 -8.53
N MET A 21 0.28 4.58 -7.67
CA MET A 21 0.49 3.42 -6.81
C MET A 21 0.21 2.16 -7.63
N ASN A 22 1.17 1.76 -8.47
CA ASN A 22 1.07 0.54 -9.25
C ASN A 22 1.44 -0.68 -8.38
N GLY A 23 0.70 -0.91 -7.28
CA GLY A 23 0.85 -2.10 -6.45
C GLY A 23 -0.31 -3.10 -6.54
N PHE A 24 -1.50 -2.61 -6.91
CA PHE A 24 -2.73 -3.40 -6.98
C PHE A 24 -3.33 -3.51 -8.39
N ALA A 25 -2.84 -2.74 -9.36
CA ALA A 25 -3.74 -2.18 -10.37
C ALA A 25 -3.70 -2.73 -11.81
N ASN A 26 -2.88 -3.73 -12.21
CA ASN A 26 -2.71 -3.99 -13.66
C ASN A 26 -2.76 -5.44 -14.16
N ASP A 27 -3.15 -6.45 -13.37
CA ASP A 27 -3.41 -7.81 -13.93
C ASP A 27 -4.62 -8.45 -13.21
N PRO A 28 -5.63 -8.98 -13.93
CA PRO A 28 -6.73 -9.74 -13.33
C PRO A 28 -6.27 -11.03 -12.63
N ARG A 29 -4.96 -11.35 -12.61
CA ARG A 29 -4.28 -12.41 -11.82
C ARG A 29 -3.67 -11.94 -10.49
N ASN A 30 -3.66 -10.63 -10.20
CA ASN A 30 -2.75 -10.01 -9.23
C ASN A 30 -3.27 -9.77 -7.78
N ILE A 31 -4.30 -10.46 -7.28
CA ILE A 31 -4.47 -10.54 -5.81
C ILE A 31 -3.61 -11.70 -5.26
N ARG A 32 -2.32 -11.67 -5.60
CA ARG A 32 -1.26 -12.46 -4.97
C ARG A 32 -0.61 -11.58 -3.90
N LEU A 33 -1.31 -11.32 -2.81
CA LEU A 33 -0.80 -10.58 -1.65
C LEU A 33 -0.08 -9.22 -1.87
N GLY A 34 -0.14 -8.64 -3.08
CA GLY A 34 -0.11 -7.19 -3.33
C GLY A 34 1.10 -6.40 -2.81
N LEU A 35 2.32 -6.96 -2.88
CA LEU A 35 3.55 -6.26 -2.46
C LEU A 35 4.55 -6.19 -3.62
N ALA A 36 4.15 -5.58 -4.74
CA ALA A 36 5.04 -5.31 -5.86
C ALA A 36 4.99 -3.82 -6.23
N ALA A 37 6.14 -3.13 -6.27
CA ALA A 37 6.19 -1.70 -6.63
C ALA A 37 5.87 -1.40 -8.11
N ASP A 38 5.94 -2.40 -8.99
CA ASP A 38 5.88 -2.27 -10.45
C ASP A 38 4.61 -2.83 -11.11
N GLY A 39 3.65 -3.32 -10.30
CA GLY A 39 2.37 -3.83 -10.77
C GLY A 39 2.44 -5.19 -11.48
N LYS A 40 3.62 -5.81 -11.51
CA LYS A 40 3.85 -7.16 -12.03
C LYS A 40 3.90 -8.16 -10.88
N PRO A 41 3.45 -9.41 -11.09
CA PRO A 41 3.61 -10.45 -10.08
C PRO A 41 5.11 -10.68 -9.81
N LYS A 42 5.53 -10.71 -8.55
CA LYS A 42 6.90 -11.10 -8.15
C LYS A 42 7.14 -12.61 -8.26
N ASP A 43 6.07 -13.37 -8.34
CA ASP A 43 6.09 -14.81 -8.58
C ASP A 43 6.01 -15.10 -10.09
N THR A 44 7.17 -15.05 -10.75
CA THR A 44 7.35 -15.25 -12.19
C THR A 44 7.94 -16.62 -12.50
N ILE A 45 7.90 -17.02 -13.78
CA ILE A 45 8.60 -18.24 -14.25
C ILE A 45 10.10 -18.17 -13.91
N THR A 46 10.73 -17.01 -14.08
CA THR A 46 12.14 -16.82 -13.71
C THR A 46 12.37 -17.02 -12.23
N ALA A 47 11.53 -16.43 -11.37
CA ALA A 47 11.63 -16.62 -9.93
C ALA A 47 11.45 -18.10 -9.54
N ARG A 48 10.68 -18.87 -10.30
CA ARG A 48 10.47 -20.32 -10.08
C ARG A 48 11.66 -21.17 -10.51
N LEU A 49 12.33 -20.78 -11.60
CA LEU A 49 13.60 -21.39 -12.02
C LEU A 49 14.69 -21.10 -10.98
N ASP A 50 14.78 -19.87 -10.48
CA ASP A 50 15.72 -19.52 -9.41
C ASP A 50 15.49 -20.39 -8.15
N LEU A 51 14.24 -20.69 -7.80
CA LEU A 51 13.92 -21.59 -6.67
C LEU A 51 14.38 -23.03 -6.92
N GLU A 52 14.31 -23.50 -8.17
CA GLU A 52 14.78 -24.82 -8.59
C GLU A 52 16.31 -24.90 -8.53
N ASP A 53 17.00 -23.90 -9.08
CA ASP A 53 18.46 -23.78 -9.04
C ASP A 53 19.00 -23.70 -7.60
N LEU A 54 18.29 -23.00 -6.71
CA LEU A 54 18.61 -22.92 -5.28
C LEU A 54 18.16 -24.15 -4.48
N ASN A 55 17.45 -25.09 -5.10
CA ASN A 55 16.92 -26.30 -4.49
C ASN A 55 16.08 -26.05 -3.21
N ILE A 56 15.30 -24.98 -3.21
CA ILE A 56 14.40 -24.58 -2.11
C ILE A 56 12.95 -24.56 -2.58
N LYS A 57 12.00 -24.76 -1.68
CA LYS A 57 10.54 -24.72 -1.98
C LYS A 57 10.14 -25.61 -3.15
N LYS A 58 10.43 -26.91 -3.05
CA LYS A 58 10.18 -27.91 -4.11
C LYS A 58 8.72 -27.96 -4.57
N GLU A 59 7.80 -27.62 -3.69
CA GLU A 59 6.37 -27.49 -3.97
C GLU A 59 6.05 -26.38 -5.00
N LEU A 60 6.95 -25.41 -5.16
CA LEU A 60 6.83 -24.31 -6.10
C LEU A 60 7.59 -24.55 -7.42
N HIS A 61 8.39 -25.60 -7.56
CA HIS A 61 9.17 -25.86 -8.79
C HIS A 61 8.27 -26.09 -10.00
N LEU A 62 8.76 -25.74 -11.19
CA LEU A 62 8.01 -25.97 -12.43
C LEU A 62 7.93 -27.47 -12.70
N LYS A 63 6.73 -27.94 -13.05
CA LYS A 63 6.53 -29.36 -13.39
C LYS A 63 6.56 -29.51 -14.89
N ARG A 64 7.51 -30.31 -15.38
CA ARG A 64 7.57 -30.66 -16.80
C ARG A 64 6.45 -31.63 -17.14
N LEU A 65 5.60 -31.25 -18.08
CA LEU A 65 4.51 -32.07 -18.59
C LEU A 65 5.03 -33.05 -19.68
N PRO A 66 4.30 -34.13 -19.97
CA PRO A 66 4.70 -35.12 -20.98
C PRO A 66 4.84 -34.54 -22.40
N ASP A 67 4.16 -33.43 -22.69
CA ASP A 67 4.21 -32.70 -23.95
C ASP A 67 5.43 -31.77 -24.08
N GLY A 68 6.30 -31.74 -23.05
CA GLY A 68 7.48 -30.87 -23.00
C GLY A 68 7.20 -29.44 -22.51
N SER A 69 5.94 -29.09 -22.23
CA SER A 69 5.57 -27.80 -21.64
C SER A 69 5.79 -27.78 -20.12
N TYR A 70 5.78 -26.58 -19.53
CA TYR A 70 5.93 -26.40 -18.08
C TYR A 70 4.61 -26.00 -17.44
N LEU A 71 4.20 -26.72 -16.40
CA LEU A 71 3.12 -26.36 -15.51
C LEU A 71 3.67 -25.62 -14.30
N MET A 72 3.14 -24.42 -14.02
CA MET A 72 3.47 -23.63 -12.83
C MET A 72 2.48 -23.97 -11.70
N PRO A 73 2.90 -24.65 -10.63
CA PRO A 73 2.01 -24.98 -9.52
C PRO A 73 1.50 -23.72 -8.80
N GLN A 74 0.22 -23.71 -8.43
CA GLN A 74 -0.36 -22.62 -7.67
C GLN A 74 0.30 -22.52 -6.29
N ALA A 75 0.74 -21.31 -5.94
CA ALA A 75 1.31 -21.06 -4.62
C ALA A 75 0.21 -20.97 -3.55
N CYS A 76 0.53 -21.36 -2.33
CA CYS A 76 -0.34 -21.25 -1.15
C CYS A 76 -0.73 -19.81 -0.77
N TYR A 77 -0.06 -18.80 -1.33
CA TYR A 77 -0.36 -17.37 -1.19
C TYR A 77 -1.07 -16.77 -2.43
N THR A 78 -1.53 -17.60 -3.37
CA THR A 78 -2.28 -17.15 -4.55
C THR A 78 -3.77 -17.44 -4.37
N LEU A 79 -4.58 -16.38 -4.41
CA LEU A 79 -6.04 -16.49 -4.39
C LEU A 79 -6.58 -16.96 -5.75
N SER A 80 -7.58 -17.85 -5.71
CA SER A 80 -8.38 -18.29 -6.85
C SER A 80 -9.25 -17.14 -7.40
N LYS A 81 -9.89 -17.34 -8.56
CA LYS A 81 -10.76 -16.31 -9.12
C LYS A 81 -11.92 -15.93 -8.19
N ASP A 82 -12.54 -16.92 -7.57
CA ASP A 82 -13.71 -16.73 -6.71
C ASP A 82 -13.34 -16.03 -5.40
N GLU A 83 -12.22 -16.43 -4.78
CA GLU A 83 -11.69 -15.79 -3.57
C GLU A 83 -11.35 -14.31 -3.80
N ARG A 84 -10.95 -13.95 -5.02
CA ARG A 84 -10.64 -12.56 -5.38
C ARG A 84 -11.87 -11.71 -5.59
N MET A 85 -12.91 -12.28 -6.19
CA MET A 85 -14.21 -11.61 -6.26
C MET A 85 -14.72 -11.33 -4.85
N GLU A 86 -14.65 -12.32 -3.96
CA GLU A 86 -15.07 -12.15 -2.58
C GLU A 86 -14.23 -11.10 -1.83
N PHE A 87 -12.91 -11.08 -2.02
CA PHE A 87 -12.05 -10.04 -1.48
C PHE A 87 -12.43 -8.64 -1.98
N CYS A 88 -12.72 -8.49 -3.27
CA CYS A 88 -13.17 -7.24 -3.86
C CYS A 88 -14.55 -6.80 -3.34
N ASP A 89 -15.48 -7.73 -3.19
CA ASP A 89 -16.82 -7.45 -2.67
C ASP A 89 -16.76 -7.03 -1.20
N PHE A 90 -15.87 -7.64 -0.40
CA PHE A 90 -15.56 -7.15 0.94
C PHE A 90 -15.09 -5.69 0.90
N LEU A 91 -14.07 -5.36 0.09
CA LEU A 91 -13.55 -3.99 -0.01
C LEU A 91 -14.60 -2.97 -0.46
N LYS A 92 -15.55 -3.36 -1.32
CA LYS A 92 -16.69 -2.51 -1.71
C LYS A 92 -17.68 -2.28 -0.58
N ALA A 93 -17.90 -3.29 0.25
CA ALA A 93 -18.85 -3.23 1.36
C ALA A 93 -18.32 -2.42 2.56
N VAL A 94 -17.00 -2.28 2.71
CA VAL A 94 -16.41 -1.54 3.84
C VAL A 94 -16.82 -0.07 3.80
N LYS A 95 -17.38 0.40 4.92
CA LYS A 95 -17.66 1.81 5.19
C LYS A 95 -16.77 2.33 6.30
N PHE A 96 -16.36 3.60 6.19
CA PHE A 96 -15.53 4.26 7.17
C PHE A 96 -16.23 5.51 7.74
N PRO A 97 -15.88 5.92 8.97
CA PRO A 97 -16.25 7.23 9.48
C PRO A 97 -15.74 8.35 8.57
N ASP A 98 -16.42 9.49 8.60
CA ASP A 98 -16.00 10.64 7.79
C ASP A 98 -14.56 11.07 8.11
N GLY A 99 -13.81 11.44 7.06
CA GLY A 99 -12.41 11.81 7.15
C GLY A 99 -11.41 10.66 7.40
N PHE A 100 -11.85 9.41 7.64
CA PHE A 100 -10.94 8.30 7.97
C PHE A 100 -10.27 7.67 6.75
N ALA A 101 -11.01 7.38 5.68
CA ALA A 101 -10.51 6.78 4.43
C ALA A 101 -11.15 7.45 3.23
N SER A 102 -10.55 7.33 2.04
CA SER A 102 -11.29 7.63 0.82
C SER A 102 -12.34 6.54 0.53
N ASN A 103 -13.26 6.81 -0.39
CA ASN A 103 -14.26 5.82 -0.77
C ASN A 103 -13.62 4.69 -1.61
N ILE A 104 -13.09 3.67 -0.93
CA ILE A 104 -12.39 2.51 -1.52
C ILE A 104 -13.27 1.78 -2.55
N SER A 105 -14.60 1.78 -2.38
CA SER A 105 -15.50 1.12 -3.35
C SER A 105 -15.34 1.66 -4.78
N ARG A 106 -14.97 2.93 -4.95
CA ARG A 106 -14.72 3.55 -6.27
C ARG A 106 -13.45 3.01 -6.95
N CYS A 107 -12.55 2.43 -6.17
CA CYS A 107 -11.29 1.85 -6.63
C CYS A 107 -11.42 0.36 -6.95
N VAL A 108 -12.58 -0.26 -6.75
CA VAL A 108 -12.77 -1.70 -6.93
C VAL A 108 -13.70 -1.99 -8.10
N ASN A 109 -13.24 -2.78 -9.05
CA ASN A 109 -14.03 -3.34 -10.13
C ASN A 109 -14.29 -4.83 -9.87
N SER A 110 -15.53 -5.19 -9.51
CA SER A 110 -15.89 -6.59 -9.19
C SER A 110 -15.90 -7.48 -10.43
N ASN A 111 -16.26 -6.95 -11.60
CA ASN A 111 -16.35 -7.73 -12.83
C ASN A 111 -14.99 -8.29 -13.24
N ASP A 112 -13.94 -7.49 -13.03
CA ASP A 112 -12.56 -7.84 -13.39
C ASP A 112 -11.73 -8.35 -12.21
N SER A 113 -12.29 -8.39 -10.99
CA SER A 113 -11.54 -8.65 -9.75
C SER A 113 -10.30 -7.77 -9.59
N GLN A 114 -10.42 -6.50 -10.01
CA GLN A 114 -9.31 -5.55 -10.08
C GLN A 114 -9.52 -4.39 -9.10
N ILE A 115 -8.40 -3.91 -8.56
CA ILE A 115 -8.38 -2.77 -7.66
C ILE A 115 -7.43 -1.74 -8.26
N SER A 116 -7.93 -0.58 -8.64
CA SER A 116 -7.15 0.45 -9.31
C SER A 116 -7.47 1.86 -8.78
N GLY A 117 -6.53 2.79 -8.91
CA GLY A 117 -6.73 4.18 -8.47
C GLY A 117 -6.64 4.40 -6.96
N LEU A 118 -6.15 3.42 -6.19
CA LEU A 118 -5.84 3.61 -4.77
C LEU A 118 -4.74 4.65 -4.60
N LYS A 119 -4.89 5.51 -3.58
CA LYS A 119 -3.80 6.38 -3.12
C LYS A 119 -3.02 5.68 -2.01
N SER A 120 -1.84 6.23 -1.71
CA SER A 120 -0.94 5.77 -0.64
C SER A 120 -1.62 5.57 0.69
N HIS A 121 -2.45 6.53 1.06
CA HIS A 121 -3.23 6.48 2.28
C HIS A 121 -4.22 5.29 2.29
N ASP A 122 -4.86 4.99 1.16
CA ASP A 122 -5.81 3.89 1.04
C ASP A 122 -5.07 2.54 1.12
N CYS A 123 -3.92 2.43 0.46
CA CYS A 123 -3.04 1.26 0.57
C CYS A 123 -2.60 1.01 2.02
N HIS A 124 -2.27 2.06 2.79
CA HIS A 124 -1.93 1.93 4.21
C HIS A 124 -3.10 1.43 5.05
N ILE A 125 -4.31 1.93 4.80
CA ILE A 125 -5.52 1.47 5.50
C ILE A 125 -5.78 0.01 5.18
N ILE A 126 -5.66 -0.37 3.90
CA ILE A 126 -5.79 -1.77 3.49
C ILE A 126 -4.78 -2.62 4.24
N LEU A 127 -3.49 -2.29 4.18
CA LEU A 127 -2.42 -3.07 4.83
C LEU A 127 -2.61 -3.18 6.35
N GLN A 128 -2.87 -2.06 7.04
CA GLN A 128 -2.88 -2.01 8.51
C GLN A 128 -4.19 -2.47 9.13
N ARG A 129 -5.31 -2.41 8.41
CA ARG A 129 -6.67 -2.58 8.98
C ARG A 129 -7.49 -3.64 8.27
N LEU A 130 -7.53 -3.63 6.94
CA LEU A 130 -8.44 -4.49 6.19
C LEU A 130 -7.83 -5.85 5.86
N LEU A 131 -6.57 -5.86 5.43
CA LEU A 131 -5.86 -7.04 4.97
C LEU A 131 -5.86 -8.16 6.04
N PRO A 132 -5.55 -7.90 7.33
CA PRO A 132 -5.59 -8.96 8.34
C PRO A 132 -6.99 -9.51 8.58
N VAL A 133 -8.03 -8.70 8.41
CA VAL A 133 -9.42 -9.13 8.63
C VAL A 133 -9.86 -10.05 7.50
N VAL A 134 -9.61 -9.65 6.25
CA VAL A 134 -10.15 -10.32 5.08
C VAL A 134 -9.31 -11.53 4.65
N ILE A 135 -7.97 -11.46 4.78
CA ILE A 135 -7.09 -12.50 4.25
C ILE A 135 -7.18 -13.80 5.04
N ARG A 136 -7.59 -13.73 6.31
CA ARG A 136 -7.77 -14.89 7.20
C ARG A 136 -8.66 -15.98 6.61
N LYS A 137 -9.63 -15.61 5.76
CA LYS A 137 -10.54 -16.56 5.11
C LYS A 137 -9.86 -17.38 4.00
N PHE A 138 -8.81 -16.84 3.39
CA PHE A 138 -8.33 -17.33 2.10
C PHE A 138 -6.95 -17.98 2.13
N VAL A 139 -6.16 -17.75 3.18
CA VAL A 139 -4.79 -18.27 3.26
C VAL A 139 -4.61 -19.19 4.47
N PRO A 140 -3.66 -20.15 4.40
CA PRO A 140 -3.29 -20.98 5.54
C PRO A 140 -2.88 -20.13 6.75
N LYS A 141 -3.07 -20.71 7.94
CA LYS A 141 -2.82 -20.04 9.23
C LYS A 141 -1.42 -19.42 9.33
N ASP A 142 -0.40 -20.11 8.83
CA ASP A 142 0.99 -19.65 8.90
C ASP A 142 1.22 -18.38 8.06
N ILE A 143 0.59 -18.32 6.88
CA ILE A 143 0.67 -17.15 5.98
C ILE A 143 -0.13 -15.99 6.59
N PHE A 144 -1.33 -16.27 7.06
CA PHE A 144 -2.16 -15.27 7.74
C PHE A 144 -1.41 -14.65 8.93
N GLN A 145 -0.77 -15.47 9.76
CA GLN A 145 -0.04 -15.00 10.93
C GLN A 145 1.12 -14.07 10.53
N ALA A 146 1.92 -14.42 9.52
CA ALA A 146 3.01 -13.56 9.06
C ALA A 146 2.51 -12.20 8.55
N LEU A 147 1.36 -12.18 7.87
CA LEU A 147 0.75 -10.96 7.35
C LEU A 147 0.09 -10.11 8.43
N ASP A 148 -0.57 -10.74 9.41
CA ASP A 148 -1.13 -10.05 10.56
C ASP A 148 -0.03 -9.40 11.41
N GLU A 149 1.09 -10.10 11.63
CA GLU A 149 2.25 -9.53 12.32
C GLU A 149 2.84 -8.34 11.55
N LEU A 150 2.96 -8.43 10.23
CA LEU A 150 3.40 -7.31 9.38
C LEU A 150 2.44 -6.11 9.47
N ALA A 151 1.14 -6.35 9.39
CA ALA A 151 0.13 -5.31 9.50
C ALA A 151 0.15 -4.64 10.88
N ASN A 152 0.28 -5.44 11.95
CA ASN A 152 0.39 -4.96 13.32
C ASN A 152 1.68 -4.17 13.54
N PHE A 153 2.79 -4.57 12.93
CA PHE A 153 4.04 -3.79 12.92
C PHE A 153 3.80 -2.39 12.34
N PHE A 154 3.23 -2.28 11.14
CA PHE A 154 2.96 -0.98 10.53
C PHE A 154 1.92 -0.15 11.30
N LYS A 155 0.92 -0.80 11.87
CA LYS A 155 -0.09 -0.16 12.72
C LYS A 155 0.52 0.44 13.98
N ARG A 156 1.43 -0.27 14.65
CA ARG A 156 2.15 0.21 15.85
C ARG A 156 3.15 1.31 15.50
N LEU A 157 3.87 1.16 14.40
CA LEU A 157 4.82 2.16 13.90
C LEU A 157 4.10 3.47 13.55
N CYS A 158 2.92 3.39 12.94
CA CYS A 158 2.09 4.53 12.54
C CYS A 158 1.10 4.95 13.65
N CYS A 159 1.44 4.78 14.93
CA CYS A 159 0.63 5.31 16.02
C CYS A 159 0.88 6.81 16.23
N LYS A 160 -0.17 7.54 16.68
CA LYS A 160 -0.11 8.97 17.03
C LYS A 160 0.95 9.27 18.08
N THR A 161 1.06 8.39 19.06
CA THR A 161 2.02 8.48 20.16
C THR A 161 2.91 7.26 20.14
N LEU A 162 4.22 7.47 20.20
CA LEU A 162 5.21 6.41 20.07
C LEU A 162 6.14 6.41 21.29
N LYS A 163 6.07 5.35 22.10
CA LYS A 163 6.94 5.16 23.27
C LYS A 163 8.28 4.56 22.83
N LYS A 164 9.40 5.01 23.40
CA LYS A 164 10.74 4.55 23.00
C LYS A 164 10.91 3.04 23.17
N GLU A 165 10.37 2.47 24.24
CA GLU A 165 10.41 1.05 24.55
C GLU A 165 9.65 0.24 23.50
N ALA A 166 8.50 0.75 23.05
CA ALA A 166 7.71 0.11 22.00
C ALA A 166 8.44 0.10 20.66
N VAL A 167 9.22 1.13 20.33
CA VAL A 167 10.03 1.18 19.11
C VAL A 167 11.21 0.23 19.15
N LYS A 168 11.83 0.03 20.31
CA LYS A 168 12.86 -1.01 20.48
C LYS A 168 12.30 -2.39 20.17
N GLY A 169 11.13 -2.73 20.72
CA GLY A 169 10.44 -3.98 20.37
C GLY A 169 10.15 -4.11 18.87
N LEU A 170 9.76 -3.01 18.20
CA LEU A 170 9.55 -3.03 16.75
C LEU A 170 10.83 -3.31 15.94
N GLN A 171 12.02 -2.99 16.45
CA GLN A 171 13.29 -3.31 15.79
C GLN A 171 13.55 -4.83 15.78
N ASP A 172 13.20 -5.51 16.86
CA ASP A 172 13.37 -6.95 16.97
C ASP A 172 12.25 -7.68 16.20
N ASP A 173 11.01 -7.20 16.32
CA ASP A 173 9.83 -7.77 15.68
C ASP A 173 9.99 -7.82 14.15
N ILE A 174 10.47 -6.74 13.52
CA ILE A 174 10.55 -6.67 12.04
C ILE A 174 11.52 -7.69 11.46
N VAL A 175 12.61 -8.01 12.15
CA VAL A 175 13.57 -9.04 11.72
C VAL A 175 12.87 -10.39 11.66
N ILE A 176 12.14 -10.75 12.72
CA ILE A 176 11.39 -12.01 12.80
C ILE A 176 10.30 -12.07 11.73
N ILE A 177 9.58 -10.96 11.53
CA ILE A 177 8.51 -10.85 10.52
C ILE A 177 9.08 -11.08 9.11
N LEU A 178 10.19 -10.42 8.77
CA LEU A 178 10.84 -10.60 7.46
C LEU A 178 11.30 -12.04 7.26
N CYS A 179 11.90 -12.69 8.27
CA CYS A 179 12.26 -14.10 8.19
C CYS A 179 11.04 -15.02 8.00
N LYS A 180 9.89 -14.72 8.62
CA LYS A 180 8.65 -15.49 8.39
C LYS A 180 8.15 -15.32 6.97
N LEU A 181 8.18 -14.09 6.45
CA LEU A 181 7.80 -13.82 5.06
C LEU A 181 8.75 -14.52 4.08
N GLU A 182 10.05 -14.60 4.38
CA GLU A 182 11.06 -15.23 3.51
C GLU A 182 10.81 -16.75 3.37
N LYS A 183 10.35 -17.38 4.45
CA LYS A 183 9.90 -18.77 4.42
C LYS A 183 8.67 -18.98 3.53
N ILE A 184 7.85 -17.96 3.30
CA ILE A 184 6.60 -18.05 2.51
C ILE A 184 6.85 -17.65 1.05
N PHE A 185 7.36 -16.45 0.81
CA PHE A 185 7.48 -15.85 -0.52
C PHE A 185 8.80 -16.21 -1.23
N PRO A 186 8.86 -16.13 -2.58
CA PRO A 186 10.11 -16.29 -3.31
C PRO A 186 11.07 -15.12 -3.06
N PRO A 187 12.39 -15.29 -3.21
CA PRO A 187 13.37 -14.21 -3.04
C PRO A 187 13.08 -12.96 -3.88
N ALA A 188 12.47 -13.12 -5.06
CA ALA A 188 12.05 -12.02 -5.93
C ALA A 188 11.03 -11.05 -5.29
N PHE A 189 10.36 -11.45 -4.21
CA PHE A 189 9.49 -10.60 -3.40
C PHE A 189 10.27 -9.59 -2.56
N PHE A 190 11.48 -9.94 -2.12
CA PHE A 190 12.29 -9.15 -1.20
C PHE A 190 13.10 -8.09 -1.94
N ASP A 191 12.40 -7.16 -2.59
CA ASP A 191 13.04 -6.00 -3.19
C ASP A 191 13.51 -4.99 -2.13
N VAL A 192 14.16 -3.92 -2.59
CA VAL A 192 14.67 -2.86 -1.71
C VAL A 192 13.54 -2.27 -0.85
N MET A 193 12.30 -2.22 -1.35
CA MET A 193 11.17 -1.62 -0.65
C MET A 193 10.76 -2.44 0.57
N VAL A 194 10.73 -3.77 0.45
CA VAL A 194 10.46 -4.67 1.58
C VAL A 194 11.58 -4.56 2.62
N HIS A 195 12.83 -4.52 2.19
CA HIS A 195 13.98 -4.41 3.08
C HIS A 195 14.01 -3.10 3.87
N LEU A 196 13.54 -1.98 3.30
CA LEU A 196 13.49 -0.70 4.01
C LEU A 196 12.67 -0.74 5.30
N ALA A 197 11.75 -1.71 5.46
CA ALA A 197 10.97 -1.88 6.67
C ALA A 197 11.85 -2.05 7.93
N ILE A 198 13.04 -2.65 7.80
CA ILE A 198 13.97 -2.84 8.93
C ILE A 198 14.51 -1.50 9.47
N HIS A 199 14.59 -0.47 8.63
CA HIS A 199 15.12 0.83 9.00
C HIS A 199 14.08 1.76 9.61
N LEU A 200 12.78 1.47 9.39
CA LEU A 200 11.68 2.30 9.84
C LEU A 200 11.63 2.55 11.35
N PRO A 201 11.85 1.55 12.23
CA PRO A 201 11.83 1.80 13.67
C PRO A 201 12.97 2.73 14.10
N ARG A 202 14.17 2.58 13.50
CA ARG A 202 15.29 3.50 13.75
C ARG A 202 14.98 4.91 13.27
N GLU A 203 14.36 5.05 12.09
CA GLU A 203 13.91 6.36 11.61
C GLU A 203 12.87 6.98 12.54
N ALA A 204 11.94 6.19 13.09
CA ALA A 204 10.94 6.65 14.06
C ALA A 204 11.56 7.03 15.42
N MET A 205 12.63 6.35 15.84
CA MET A 205 13.37 6.70 17.05
C MET A 205 14.05 8.07 16.94
N LEU A 206 14.60 8.38 15.76
CA LEU A 206 15.32 9.64 15.50
C LEU A 206 14.38 10.79 15.16
N GLY A 207 13.39 10.53 14.30
CA GLY A 207 12.48 11.56 13.76
C GLY A 207 11.15 11.68 14.48
N GLY A 208 10.91 10.89 15.52
CA GLY A 208 9.63 10.85 16.23
C GLY A 208 8.48 10.22 15.41
N PRO A 209 7.22 10.40 15.88
CA PRO A 209 6.04 9.79 15.29
C PRO A 209 5.91 10.06 13.78
N VAL A 210 5.54 9.02 13.04
CA VAL A 210 5.58 9.05 11.57
C VAL A 210 4.57 10.04 10.98
N HIS A 211 3.44 10.28 11.66
CA HIS A 211 2.38 11.18 11.18
C HIS A 211 2.83 12.60 10.86
N TYR A 212 3.75 13.16 11.65
CA TYR A 212 4.28 14.51 11.44
C TYR A 212 5.23 14.60 10.24
N ARG A 213 5.64 13.44 9.71
CA ARG A 213 6.61 13.30 8.61
C ARG A 213 5.98 12.68 7.36
N TRP A 214 4.66 12.51 7.34
CA TRP A 214 3.93 12.07 6.17
C TRP A 214 3.88 13.17 5.11
N MET A 215 3.94 12.77 3.85
CA MET A 215 3.72 13.68 2.72
C MET A 215 2.23 14.01 2.51
N TYR A 216 1.30 13.22 3.07
CA TYR A 216 -0.13 13.38 2.79
C TYR A 216 -0.70 14.77 3.11
N PRO A 217 -0.38 15.42 4.26
CA PRO A 217 -0.88 16.76 4.53
C PRO A 217 -0.38 17.78 3.50
N ILE A 218 0.89 17.65 3.11
CA ILE A 218 1.52 18.52 2.10
C ILE A 218 0.88 18.30 0.74
N GLU A 219 0.72 17.05 0.30
CA GLU A 219 0.08 16.70 -0.97
C GLU A 219 -1.37 17.19 -1.04
N ARG A 220 -2.15 17.03 0.04
CA ARG A 220 -3.54 17.53 0.12
C ARG A 220 -3.58 19.06 0.06
N PHE A 221 -2.67 19.74 0.76
CA PHE A 221 -2.57 21.19 0.73
C PHE A 221 -2.23 21.69 -0.68
N LEU A 222 -1.22 21.10 -1.32
CA LEU A 222 -0.84 21.44 -2.70
C LEU A 222 -1.98 21.16 -3.69
N ALA A 223 -2.76 20.09 -3.50
CA ALA A 223 -3.94 19.83 -4.31
C ALA A 223 -5.03 20.90 -4.16
N LYS A 224 -5.24 21.42 -2.93
CA LYS A 224 -6.16 22.54 -2.66
C LYS A 224 -5.66 23.82 -3.34
N LEU A 225 -4.38 24.17 -3.20
CA LEU A 225 -3.80 25.32 -3.89
C LEU A 225 -3.87 25.21 -5.40
N LYS A 226 -3.64 24.01 -5.96
CA LYS A 226 -3.78 23.76 -7.40
C LYS A 226 -5.20 24.05 -7.91
N ALA A 227 -6.23 23.78 -7.10
CA ALA A 227 -7.62 24.08 -7.46
C ALA A 227 -7.92 25.59 -7.49
N TYR A 228 -7.10 26.42 -6.84
CA TYR A 228 -7.24 27.88 -6.87
C TYR A 228 -6.69 28.51 -8.15
N VAL A 229 -5.83 27.81 -8.90
CA VAL A 229 -5.24 28.32 -10.13
C VAL A 229 -6.30 28.34 -11.25
N ARG A 230 -6.95 29.48 -11.44
CA ARG A 230 -7.89 29.73 -12.55
C ARG A 230 -7.18 30.18 -13.83
N ASN A 231 -6.13 30.98 -13.69
CA ASN A 231 -5.29 31.44 -14.80
C ASN A 231 -3.86 30.90 -14.66
N LYS A 232 -3.46 30.03 -15.60
CA LYS A 232 -2.12 29.43 -15.60
C LYS A 232 -0.99 30.42 -15.95
N ALA A 233 -1.31 31.59 -16.50
CA ALA A 233 -0.31 32.63 -16.79
C ALA A 233 0.10 33.42 -15.55
N ARG A 234 -0.70 33.37 -14.46
CA ARG A 234 -0.43 34.05 -13.18
C ARG A 234 -0.89 33.19 -11.99
N PRO A 235 -0.29 32.01 -11.80
CA PRO A 235 -0.77 31.03 -10.81
C PRO A 235 -0.68 31.55 -9.37
N GLU A 236 0.36 32.31 -9.03
CA GLU A 236 0.57 32.87 -7.69
C GLU A 236 -0.53 33.87 -7.31
N GLY A 237 -0.89 34.75 -8.26
CA GLY A 237 -1.96 35.73 -8.07
C GLY A 237 -3.32 35.06 -7.85
N CYS A 238 -3.66 34.05 -8.67
CA CYS A 238 -4.91 33.30 -8.49
C CYS A 238 -4.98 32.56 -7.14
N ILE A 239 -3.86 31.98 -6.70
CA ILE A 239 -3.78 31.32 -5.41
C ILE A 239 -4.01 32.33 -4.28
N ALA A 240 -3.30 33.47 -4.29
CA ALA A 240 -3.42 34.49 -3.25
C ALA A 240 -4.85 35.06 -3.15
N GLU A 241 -5.43 35.44 -4.28
CA GLU A 241 -6.80 35.99 -4.36
C GLU A 241 -7.85 35.00 -3.83
N THR A 242 -7.79 33.75 -4.30
CA THR A 242 -8.75 32.72 -3.89
C THR A 242 -8.54 32.30 -2.43
N TYR A 243 -7.30 32.30 -1.95
CA TYR A 243 -6.99 32.02 -0.56
C TYR A 243 -7.61 33.08 0.36
N ILE A 244 -7.36 34.37 0.09
CA ILE A 244 -7.96 35.49 0.85
C ILE A 244 -9.49 35.40 0.83
N SER A 245 -10.08 35.16 -0.34
CA SER A 245 -11.54 35.02 -0.46
C SER A 245 -12.10 33.90 0.41
N ASN A 246 -11.44 32.74 0.45
CA ASN A 246 -11.88 31.60 1.28
C ASN A 246 -11.70 31.86 2.78
N GLU A 247 -10.61 32.51 3.19
CA GLU A 247 -10.42 32.93 4.59
C GLU A 247 -11.53 33.87 5.02
N CYS A 248 -11.81 34.93 4.24
CA CYS A 248 -12.91 35.85 4.52
C CYS A 248 -14.25 35.11 4.66
N LEU A 249 -14.58 34.21 3.71
CA LEU A 249 -15.81 33.41 3.77
C LEU A 249 -15.87 32.49 5.01
N MET A 250 -14.75 31.88 5.41
CA MET A 250 -14.69 31.10 6.65
C MET A 250 -14.97 31.97 7.87
N PHE A 251 -14.32 33.14 7.99
CA PHE A 251 -14.57 34.07 9.10
C PHE A 251 -16.04 34.53 9.15
N TYR A 252 -16.63 34.90 8.01
CA TYR A 252 -18.05 35.22 7.94
C TYR A 252 -18.94 34.04 8.33
N SER A 253 -18.62 32.81 7.89
CA SER A 253 -19.41 31.63 8.25
C SER A 253 -19.36 31.32 9.74
N MET A 254 -18.20 31.50 10.39
CA MET A 254 -18.05 31.31 11.83
C MET A 254 -18.84 32.35 12.61
N TYR A 255 -18.88 33.60 12.13
CA TYR A 255 -19.65 34.67 12.76
C TYR A 255 -21.17 34.45 12.63
N LEU A 256 -21.66 34.04 11.46
CA LEU A 256 -23.09 33.84 11.19
C LEU A 256 -23.68 32.55 11.78
N LEU A 257 -22.86 31.54 12.06
CA LEU A 257 -23.28 30.26 12.66
C LEU A 257 -23.15 30.24 14.19
N TRP A 258 -22.80 31.38 14.80
CA TRP A 258 -22.62 31.53 16.25
C TRP A 258 -23.85 32.15 16.96
N ASP A 259 -24.91 32.47 16.21
CA ASP A 259 -26.27 32.75 16.73
C ASP A 259 -27.16 31.49 16.57
#